data_AF-A0A2S4XKK2-F1
#
_entry.id   AF-A0A2S4XKK2-F1
#
_cell.length_a   1.000
_cell.length_b   1.000
_cell.length_c   1.000
_cell.angle_alpha   90.00
_cell.angle_beta   90.00
_cell.angle_gamma   90.00
#
_symmetry.space_group_name_H-M   'P 1'
#
loop_
_entity.id
_entity.type
_entity.pdbx_description
1 polymer ?
#
loop_
_entity_poly.entity_id
_entity_poly.type
_entity_poly.pdbx_seq_one_letter_code
_entity_poly.pdbx_strand_id
1 'polypeptide(L)'
;MDGAGTAGPGDGRGGGSGRGGNRGGGPGEMRPGRRNGPRGSRGRRAAETILRERLRAADEEIQPPPGLWTRIAESAPAPGAPRSPLSYLRRRPQLMTALFVVAALALAFGVWRLVGTSGERPAPPGPGTGLQLTAHNSDPACAKNRTQRCALRLARDPHQAYSAPGNAAGQVWNNDRLATECVVNNGRMVRDSTGAISDRWYRVTSLDGDEGWLPAVHARDVRQVPLCPSDQT
;
A
#
# COMPACT_ATOMS: atom_id res chain seq x y z
N MET A 1 4.05 -30.98 62.93
CA MET A 1 3.54 -29.61 63.14
C MET A 1 3.07 -29.12 61.78
N ASP A 2 1.76 -29.27 61.64
CA ASP A 2 0.84 -28.96 60.55
C ASP A 2 0.98 -27.49 60.11
N GLY A 3 0.74 -27.02 58.87
CA GLY A 3 -0.20 -27.45 57.84
C GLY A 3 -1.29 -26.38 57.68
N ALA A 4 -1.22 -25.51 56.65
CA ALA A 4 -2.31 -24.60 56.29
C ALA A 4 -2.32 -24.27 54.80
N GLY A 5 -3.05 -25.08 54.02
CA GLY A 5 -3.50 -24.77 52.67
C GLY A 5 -4.91 -24.19 52.70
N THR A 6 -5.17 -23.19 51.87
CA THR A 6 -6.49 -22.59 51.66
C THR A 6 -7.00 -22.96 50.28
N ALA A 7 -8.05 -23.77 50.22
CA ALA A 7 -8.84 -24.05 49.03
C ALA A 7 -10.31 -23.80 49.37
N GLY A 8 -10.96 -22.89 48.63
CA GLY A 8 -12.39 -22.61 48.71
C GLY A 8 -13.19 -23.41 47.67
N PRO A 9 -14.44 -23.80 47.94
CA PRO A 9 -15.28 -24.53 46.99
C PRO A 9 -16.16 -23.59 46.17
N GLY A 10 -16.42 -23.97 44.92
CA GLY A 10 -17.39 -23.33 44.03
C GLY A 10 -18.07 -24.38 43.15
N ASP A 11 -19.20 -24.89 43.63
CA ASP A 11 -20.14 -25.73 42.90
C ASP A 11 -20.88 -24.94 41.80
N GLY A 12 -21.15 -25.56 40.66
CA GLY A 12 -21.93 -24.93 39.59
C GLY A 12 -22.32 -25.88 38.45
N ARG A 13 -23.40 -26.64 38.66
CA ARG A 13 -24.07 -27.55 37.71
C ARG A 13 -24.55 -26.84 36.43
N GLY A 14 -24.56 -27.56 35.32
CA GLY A 14 -25.28 -27.15 34.09
C GLY A 14 -25.17 -28.14 32.94
N GLY A 15 -25.82 -29.31 33.07
CA GLY A 15 -26.01 -30.26 31.97
C GLY A 15 -27.17 -29.84 31.06
N GLY A 16 -27.01 -30.06 29.75
CA GLY A 16 -28.04 -29.78 28.75
C GLY A 16 -27.79 -30.55 27.46
N SER A 17 -28.12 -31.84 27.48
CA SER A 17 -28.19 -32.70 26.31
C SER A 17 -29.56 -32.53 25.62
N GLY A 18 -29.54 -32.07 24.37
CA GLY A 18 -30.73 -31.98 23.52
C GLY A 18 -30.49 -32.62 22.16
N ARG A 19 -30.75 -33.93 22.05
CA ARG A 19 -30.96 -34.61 20.77
C ARG A 19 -32.43 -34.48 20.39
N GLY A 20 -32.70 -34.18 19.13
CA GLY A 20 -34.04 -34.28 18.54
C GLY A 20 -33.96 -34.01 17.05
N GLY A 21 -33.82 -35.05 16.24
CA GLY A 21 -34.02 -34.96 14.79
C GLY A 21 -35.49 -35.15 14.44
N ASN A 22 -35.95 -34.57 13.33
CA ASN A 22 -36.76 -35.33 12.37
C ASN A 22 -36.81 -34.66 11.00
N ARG A 23 -36.96 -35.52 9.98
CA ARG A 23 -37.09 -35.27 8.55
C ARG A 23 -38.46 -34.66 8.21
N GLY A 24 -38.51 -33.93 7.10
CA GLY A 24 -39.76 -33.57 6.44
C GLY A 24 -39.49 -32.86 5.11
N GLY A 25 -39.37 -33.63 4.03
CA GLY A 25 -39.40 -33.11 2.66
C GLY A 25 -40.85 -32.86 2.22
N GLY A 26 -41.07 -31.76 1.53
CA GLY A 26 -42.30 -31.46 0.81
C GLY A 26 -41.98 -30.55 -0.40
N PRO A 27 -42.43 -30.88 -1.62
CA PRO A 27 -42.23 -30.04 -2.79
C PRO A 27 -43.42 -29.08 -2.99
N GLY A 28 -43.13 -27.88 -3.48
CA GLY A 28 -44.11 -27.03 -4.14
C GLY A 28 -44.61 -25.85 -3.30
N GLU A 29 -43.92 -24.71 -3.40
CA GLU A 29 -44.63 -23.43 -3.39
C GLU A 29 -43.89 -22.40 -4.25
N MET A 30 -44.45 -22.20 -5.44
CA MET A 30 -44.11 -21.16 -6.40
C MET A 30 -44.47 -19.81 -5.76
N ARG A 31 -43.50 -19.09 -5.17
CA ARG A 31 -43.73 -17.71 -4.71
C ARG A 31 -43.58 -16.72 -5.89
N PRO A 32 -44.54 -15.81 -6.08
CA PRO A 32 -44.54 -14.87 -7.20
C PRO A 32 -43.43 -13.83 -7.05
N GLY A 33 -42.89 -13.43 -8.20
CA GLY A 33 -41.74 -12.55 -8.34
C GLY A 33 -41.82 -11.27 -7.50
N ARG A 34 -40.81 -11.10 -6.63
CA ARG A 34 -40.45 -9.78 -6.09
C ARG A 34 -39.91 -8.92 -7.22
N ARG A 35 -40.80 -8.16 -7.85
CA ARG A 35 -40.44 -6.96 -8.61
C ARG A 35 -39.74 -6.00 -7.64
N ASN A 36 -38.42 -5.84 -7.80
CA ASN A 36 -37.68 -4.74 -7.18
C ASN A 36 -38.09 -3.42 -7.82
N GLY A 37 -39.20 -2.87 -7.35
CA GLY A 37 -39.68 -1.52 -7.67
C GLY A 37 -38.88 -0.41 -6.95
N PRO A 38 -39.07 0.86 -7.35
CA PRO A 38 -38.09 1.96 -7.29
C PRO A 38 -37.97 2.65 -5.91
N ARG A 39 -37.92 1.88 -4.82
CA ARG A 39 -37.77 2.46 -3.46
C ARG A 39 -36.34 2.95 -3.17
N GLY A 40 -35.32 2.46 -3.87
CA GLY A 40 -33.92 2.87 -3.65
C GLY A 40 -33.52 4.22 -4.25
N SER A 41 -34.22 4.70 -5.29
CA SER A 41 -33.84 5.94 -6.00
C SER A 41 -34.27 7.21 -5.28
N ARG A 42 -35.42 7.20 -4.59
CA ARG A 42 -35.89 8.36 -3.82
C ARG A 42 -35.03 8.63 -2.59
N GLY A 43 -34.62 7.58 -1.87
CA GLY A 43 -33.73 7.70 -0.71
C GLY A 43 -32.35 8.26 -1.09
N ARG A 44 -31.81 7.86 -2.25
CA ARG A 44 -30.53 8.39 -2.74
C ARG A 44 -30.62 9.88 -3.10
N ARG A 45 -31.69 10.33 -3.76
CA ARG A 45 -31.92 11.75 -4.06
C ARG A 45 -32.13 12.60 -2.80
N ALA A 46 -32.83 12.06 -1.80
CA ALA A 46 -33.01 12.72 -0.51
C ALA A 46 -31.67 12.86 0.25
N ALA A 47 -30.83 11.83 0.26
CA ALA A 47 -29.51 11.90 0.89
C ALA A 47 -28.59 12.91 0.18
N GLU A 48 -28.66 12.99 -1.14
CA GLU A 48 -27.87 13.93 -1.95
C GLU A 48 -28.26 15.40 -1.69
N THR A 49 -29.55 15.68 -1.50
CA THR A 49 -30.02 17.04 -1.16
C THR A 49 -29.56 17.47 0.23
N ILE A 50 -29.68 16.59 1.23
CA ILE A 50 -29.18 16.84 2.59
C ILE A 50 -27.66 17.08 2.59
N LEU A 51 -26.91 16.30 1.81
CA LEU A 51 -25.45 16.47 1.70
C LEU A 51 -25.09 17.81 1.07
N ARG A 52 -25.76 18.20 -0.02
CA ARG A 52 -25.53 19.50 -0.68
C ARG A 52 -25.82 20.68 0.25
N GLU A 53 -26.89 20.58 1.03
CA GLU A 53 -27.28 21.63 1.97
C GLU A 53 -26.24 21.78 3.09
N ARG A 54 -25.72 20.67 3.63
CA ARG A 54 -24.61 20.68 4.59
C ARG A 54 -23.31 21.24 4.02
N LEU A 55 -22.97 20.89 2.79
CA LEU A 55 -21.79 21.42 2.11
C LEU A 55 -21.89 22.94 1.92
N ARG A 56 -23.08 23.43 1.55
CA ARG A 56 -23.30 24.87 1.38
C ARG A 56 -23.20 25.63 2.70
N ALA A 57 -23.77 25.08 3.77
CA ALA A 57 -23.65 25.65 5.12
C ALA A 57 -22.19 25.68 5.60
N ALA A 58 -21.40 24.64 5.30
CA ALA A 58 -19.98 24.59 5.65
C ALA A 58 -19.14 25.59 4.84
N ASP A 59 -19.46 25.80 3.55
CA ASP A 59 -18.74 26.76 2.70
C ASP A 59 -18.99 28.22 3.13
N GLU A 60 -20.19 28.51 3.65
CA GLU A 60 -20.55 29.82 4.20
C GLU A 60 -19.84 30.13 5.53
N GLU A 61 -19.50 29.09 6.31
CA GLU A 61 -18.73 29.21 7.55
C GLU A 61 -17.23 29.51 7.29
N ILE A 62 -16.71 29.17 6.11
CA ILE A 62 -15.31 29.40 5.75
C ILE A 62 -15.14 30.84 5.27
N GLN A 63 -14.83 31.74 6.21
CA GLN A 63 -14.36 33.08 5.84
C GLN A 63 -12.88 33.02 5.43
N PRO A 64 -12.52 33.49 4.22
CA PRO A 64 -11.11 33.60 3.85
C PRO A 64 -10.43 34.65 4.75
N PRO A 65 -9.22 34.37 5.26
CA PRO A 65 -8.51 35.32 6.10
C PRO A 65 -8.27 36.65 5.35
N PRO A 66 -8.30 37.78 6.07
CA PRO A 66 -8.11 39.09 5.45
C PRO A 66 -6.78 39.15 4.69
N GLY A 67 -6.82 39.71 3.47
CA GLY A 67 -5.66 39.87 2.61
C GLY A 67 -5.15 38.58 1.94
N LEU A 68 -5.87 37.46 2.02
CA LEU A 68 -5.52 36.23 1.29
C LEU A 68 -5.53 36.47 -0.23
N TRP A 69 -6.57 37.12 -0.76
CA TRP A 69 -6.68 37.41 -2.19
C TRP A 69 -5.62 38.39 -2.68
N THR A 70 -5.23 39.36 -1.84
CA THR A 70 -4.13 40.30 -2.14
C THR A 70 -2.80 39.56 -2.29
N ARG A 71 -2.50 38.61 -1.40
CA ARG A 71 -1.28 37.79 -1.47
C ARG A 71 -1.25 36.91 -2.73
N ILE A 72 -2.39 36.35 -3.14
CA ILE A 72 -2.48 35.55 -4.37
C ILE A 72 -2.32 36.44 -5.60
N ALA A 73 -2.96 37.61 -5.62
CA ALA A 73 -2.86 38.57 -6.72
C ALA A 73 -1.44 39.13 -6.88
N GLU A 74 -0.74 39.37 -5.77
CA GLU A 74 0.64 39.88 -5.77
C GLU A 74 1.68 38.80 -6.12
N SER A 75 1.34 37.52 -5.91
CA SER A 75 2.18 36.39 -6.31
C SER A 75 1.97 35.97 -7.78
N ALA A 76 0.96 36.53 -8.46
CA ALA A 76 0.74 36.26 -9.87
C ALA A 76 1.80 37.01 -10.68
N PRO A 77 2.62 36.32 -11.51
CA PRO A 77 3.56 37.00 -12.39
C PRO A 77 2.78 37.91 -13.34
N ALA A 78 3.10 39.21 -13.34
CA ALA A 78 2.43 40.19 -14.17
C ALA A 78 2.44 39.75 -15.65
N PRO A 79 1.28 39.69 -16.34
CA PRO A 79 1.24 39.36 -17.75
C PRO A 79 1.95 40.46 -18.55
N GLY A 80 3.13 40.13 -19.07
CA GLY A 80 3.91 41.02 -19.95
C GLY A 80 5.19 41.61 -19.35
N ALA A 81 5.61 41.23 -18.14
CA ALA A 81 6.92 41.68 -17.63
C ALA A 81 8.08 41.12 -18.49
N PRO A 82 8.90 41.97 -19.13
CA PRO A 82 10.04 41.49 -19.91
C PRO A 82 11.08 40.87 -18.97
N ARG A 83 11.42 39.60 -19.21
CA ARG A 83 12.57 38.96 -18.57
C ARG A 83 13.83 39.64 -19.10
N SER A 84 14.40 40.55 -18.32
CA SER A 84 15.66 41.22 -18.63
C SER A 84 16.80 40.17 -18.73
N PRO A 85 17.50 40.05 -19.88
CA PRO A 85 18.51 39.03 -20.10
C PRO A 85 19.90 39.35 -19.49
N LEU A 86 20.04 40.42 -18.69
CA LEU A 86 21.36 40.98 -18.31
C LEU A 86 21.70 40.93 -16.82
N SER A 87 21.08 40.04 -16.04
CA SER A 87 21.49 39.80 -14.64
C SER A 87 22.53 38.68 -14.47
N TYR A 88 22.97 38.03 -15.55
CA TYR A 88 23.86 36.86 -15.49
C TYR A 88 25.37 37.12 -15.44
N LEU A 89 25.83 38.38 -15.54
CA LEU A 89 27.28 38.65 -15.72
C LEU A 89 27.93 39.51 -14.62
N ARG A 90 27.31 39.66 -13.45
CA ARG A 90 27.90 40.50 -12.39
C ARG A 90 27.80 39.86 -11.00
N ARG A 91 28.67 38.89 -10.73
CA ARG A 91 29.40 38.68 -9.46
C ARG A 91 30.06 37.30 -9.43
N ARG A 92 31.27 37.21 -10.01
CA ARG A 92 32.32 36.29 -9.53
C ARG A 92 32.97 36.98 -8.33
N PRO A 93 32.87 36.40 -7.11
CA PRO A 93 33.99 35.62 -6.58
C PRO A 93 33.51 34.48 -5.64
N GLN A 94 33.07 33.35 -6.19
CA GLN A 94 32.73 32.16 -5.38
C GLN A 94 33.30 30.85 -5.94
N LEU A 95 34.25 30.94 -6.87
CA LEU A 95 34.88 29.74 -7.46
C LEU A 95 35.86 29.02 -6.54
N MET A 96 36.23 29.60 -5.39
CA MET A 96 37.15 28.97 -4.43
C MET A 96 36.46 28.28 -3.25
N THR A 97 35.19 28.56 -2.96
CA THR A 97 34.43 27.85 -1.90
C THR A 97 33.77 26.56 -2.39
N ALA A 98 33.51 26.44 -3.69
CA ALA A 98 32.89 25.26 -4.28
C ALA A 98 33.76 23.99 -4.20
N LEU A 99 35.09 24.13 -4.25
CA LEU A 99 36.01 22.97 -4.21
C LEU A 99 36.05 22.29 -2.83
N PHE A 100 35.95 23.06 -1.73
CA PHE A 100 35.98 22.50 -0.37
C PHE A 100 34.68 21.73 -0.01
N VAL A 101 33.52 22.20 -0.47
CA VAL A 101 32.24 21.51 -0.22
C VAL A 101 32.15 20.19 -0.99
N VAL A 102 32.65 20.14 -2.22
CA VAL A 102 32.66 18.90 -3.01
C VAL A 102 33.60 17.85 -2.40
N ALA A 103 34.78 18.25 -1.92
CA ALA A 103 35.71 17.34 -1.25
C ALA A 103 35.16 16.81 0.10
N ALA A 104 34.51 17.66 0.90
CA ALA A 104 33.88 17.25 2.15
C ALA A 104 32.67 16.31 1.91
N LEU A 105 31.85 16.57 0.89
CA LEU A 105 30.75 15.68 0.50
C LEU A 105 31.25 14.34 -0.04
N ALA A 106 32.36 14.32 -0.79
CA ALA A 106 32.95 13.08 -1.30
C ALA A 106 33.50 12.19 -0.16
N LEU A 107 34.13 12.79 0.85
CA LEU A 107 34.61 12.05 2.03
C LEU A 107 33.47 11.58 2.93
N ALA A 108 32.43 12.39 3.14
CA ALA A 108 31.25 11.98 3.89
C ALA A 108 30.48 10.83 3.21
N PHE A 109 30.34 10.86 1.87
CA PHE A 109 29.78 9.73 1.11
C PHE A 109 30.66 8.48 1.14
N GLY A 110 31.99 8.65 1.08
CA GLY A 110 32.94 7.54 1.16
C GLY A 110 32.89 6.81 2.50
N VAL A 111 32.82 7.55 3.61
CA VAL A 111 32.73 6.98 4.96
C VAL A 111 31.34 6.39 5.24
N TRP A 112 30.25 7.02 4.78
CA TRP A 112 28.90 6.45 4.90
C TRP A 112 28.79 5.11 4.15
N ARG A 113 29.44 4.99 2.98
CA ARG A 113 29.51 3.73 2.23
C ARG A 113 30.30 2.63 2.94
N LEU A 114 31.24 2.98 3.82
CA LEU A 114 32.05 2.04 4.59
C LEU A 114 31.46 1.68 5.96
N VAL A 115 30.64 2.54 6.56
CA VAL A 115 30.13 2.35 7.94
C VAL A 115 28.67 1.86 7.99
N GLY A 116 27.94 1.89 6.87
CA GLY A 116 26.51 1.55 6.83
C GLY A 116 26.15 0.13 6.42
N THR A 117 26.70 -0.94 7.02
CA THR A 117 26.05 -2.28 7.06
C THR A 117 26.51 -3.13 8.26
N SER A 118 26.54 -2.56 9.46
CA SER A 118 26.66 -3.36 10.68
C SER A 118 25.27 -3.64 11.24
N GLY A 119 24.77 -4.85 11.01
CA GLY A 119 23.78 -5.47 11.90
C GLY A 119 22.44 -5.77 11.26
N GLU A 120 22.35 -6.84 10.48
CA GLU A 120 21.26 -7.81 10.68
C GLU A 120 21.80 -9.17 10.23
N ARG A 121 21.61 -10.20 11.06
CA ARG A 121 22.06 -11.57 10.82
C ARG A 121 21.66 -12.05 9.40
N PRO A 122 22.47 -12.88 8.72
CA PRO A 122 21.96 -13.63 7.59
C PRO A 122 20.81 -14.51 8.11
N ALA A 123 19.58 -14.11 7.81
CA ALA A 123 18.44 -15.01 7.94
C ALA A 123 18.70 -16.22 7.02
N PRO A 124 18.41 -17.45 7.47
CA PRO A 124 18.57 -18.62 6.62
C PRO A 124 17.75 -18.40 5.33
N PRO A 125 18.29 -18.77 4.15
CA PRO A 125 17.53 -18.70 2.92
C PRO A 125 16.26 -19.55 3.10
N GLY A 126 15.10 -18.89 3.14
CA GLY A 126 13.82 -19.56 2.94
C GLY A 126 13.79 -20.24 1.56
N PRO A 127 12.89 -21.20 1.35
CA PRO A 127 12.80 -21.93 0.09
C PRO A 127 12.66 -20.94 -1.08
N GLY A 128 13.62 -21.01 -2.00
CA GLY A 128 13.74 -20.15 -3.17
C GLY A 128 15.18 -20.20 -3.72
N THR A 129 15.36 -19.90 -5.00
CA THR A 129 16.63 -20.02 -5.75
C THR A 129 17.77 -19.08 -5.30
N GLY A 130 17.66 -18.48 -4.10
CA GLY A 130 18.59 -17.49 -3.56
C GLY A 130 18.51 -16.13 -4.27
N LEU A 131 17.65 -15.97 -5.27
CA LEU A 131 17.38 -14.70 -5.92
C LEU A 131 16.53 -13.83 -4.98
N GLN A 132 16.85 -12.55 -4.95
CA GLN A 132 16.21 -11.57 -4.07
C GLN A 132 15.73 -10.39 -4.92
N LEU A 133 14.61 -9.81 -4.52
CA LEU A 133 14.14 -8.52 -5.00
C LEU A 133 13.68 -7.66 -3.81
N THR A 134 13.55 -6.36 -4.06
CA THR A 134 13.08 -5.41 -3.06
C THR A 134 11.67 -4.94 -3.43
N ALA A 135 10.73 -5.04 -2.49
CA ALA A 135 9.39 -4.49 -2.64
C ALA A 135 9.45 -2.95 -2.65
N HIS A 136 8.72 -2.32 -3.55
CA HIS A 136 8.74 -0.87 -3.74
C HIS A 136 7.33 -0.31 -3.89
N ASN A 137 6.98 0.58 -2.96
CA ASN A 137 5.75 1.36 -3.03
C ASN A 137 6.09 2.72 -3.64
N SER A 138 5.47 3.04 -4.78
CA SER A 138 5.74 4.29 -5.50
C SER A 138 4.99 5.50 -4.94
N ASP A 139 4.10 5.32 -3.94
CA ASP A 139 3.55 6.44 -3.17
C ASP A 139 4.62 7.03 -2.23
N PRO A 140 5.05 8.29 -2.43
CA PRO A 140 6.07 8.91 -1.58
C PRO A 140 5.65 9.00 -0.11
N ALA A 141 4.35 9.06 0.20
CA ALA A 141 3.86 9.04 1.58
C ALA A 141 4.13 7.69 2.28
N CYS A 142 4.41 6.64 1.51
CA CYS A 142 4.66 5.29 2.02
C CYS A 142 6.15 4.91 2.06
N ALA A 143 7.06 5.82 1.70
CA ALA A 143 8.49 5.54 1.65
C ALA A 143 9.07 5.08 3.00
N LYS A 144 8.56 5.61 4.12
CA LYS A 144 9.02 5.31 5.49
C LYS A 144 7.94 4.73 6.42
N ASN A 145 6.71 4.53 5.92
CA ASN A 145 5.56 4.19 6.75
C ASN A 145 5.15 2.72 6.56
N ARG A 146 5.11 1.96 7.66
CA ARG A 146 4.63 0.56 7.69
C ARG A 146 3.20 0.44 8.19
N THR A 147 2.28 1.22 7.61
CA THR A 147 0.85 1.14 7.95
C THR A 147 0.11 0.21 6.99
N GLN A 148 -1.10 -0.20 7.35
CA GLN A 148 -1.98 -0.99 6.48
C GLN A 148 -2.29 -0.29 5.14
N ARG A 149 -2.35 1.05 5.13
CA ARG A 149 -2.51 1.84 3.91
C ARG A 149 -1.30 1.75 2.97
N CYS A 150 -0.11 1.57 3.55
CA CYS A 150 1.15 1.53 2.83
C CYS A 150 1.64 0.11 2.50
N ALA A 151 0.92 -0.91 2.95
CA ALA A 151 1.16 -2.30 2.60
C ALA A 151 0.84 -2.53 1.12
N LEU A 152 1.76 -3.18 0.42
CA LEU A 152 1.55 -3.77 -0.89
C LEU A 152 0.98 -5.17 -0.71
N ARG A 153 0.00 -5.53 -1.53
CA ARG A 153 -0.60 -6.86 -1.52
C ARG A 153 0.31 -7.85 -2.27
N LEU A 154 0.47 -9.05 -1.74
CA LEU A 154 0.88 -10.20 -2.54
C LEU A 154 -0.37 -10.88 -3.10
N ALA A 155 -0.44 -11.10 -4.41
CA ALA A 155 -1.58 -11.75 -5.04
C ALA A 155 -1.48 -13.27 -4.93
N ARG A 156 -2.62 -13.97 -4.91
CA ARG A 156 -2.66 -15.44 -5.00
C ARG A 156 -2.47 -15.91 -6.44
N ASP A 157 -3.08 -15.20 -7.38
CA ASP A 157 -3.14 -15.51 -8.80
C ASP A 157 -2.73 -14.26 -9.61
N PRO A 158 -1.65 -14.34 -10.42
CA PRO A 158 -1.15 -13.22 -11.20
C PRO A 158 -2.06 -12.88 -12.38
N HIS A 159 -3.01 -13.75 -12.77
CA HIS A 159 -3.95 -13.53 -13.88
C HIS A 159 -5.27 -12.90 -13.42
N GLN A 160 -5.55 -12.88 -12.12
CA GLN A 160 -6.69 -12.19 -11.55
C GLN A 160 -6.41 -10.69 -11.30
N ALA A 161 -7.47 -9.89 -11.14
CA ALA A 161 -7.32 -8.48 -10.80
C ALA A 161 -6.56 -8.30 -9.48
N TYR A 162 -5.52 -7.47 -9.47
CA TYR A 162 -4.69 -7.21 -8.28
C TYR A 162 -5.49 -6.68 -7.10
N SER A 163 -6.55 -5.91 -7.37
CA SER A 163 -7.47 -5.34 -6.38
C SER A 163 -8.63 -6.27 -5.97
N ALA A 164 -8.74 -7.47 -6.55
CA ALA A 164 -9.83 -8.37 -6.24
C ALA A 164 -9.80 -8.79 -4.76
N PRO A 165 -10.92 -8.73 -4.02
CA PRO A 165 -10.96 -9.07 -2.59
C PRO A 165 -10.44 -10.48 -2.26
N GLY A 166 -10.65 -11.46 -3.15
CA GLY A 166 -10.18 -12.84 -2.96
C GLY A 166 -8.75 -13.10 -3.42
N ASN A 167 -8.10 -12.15 -4.09
CA ASN A 167 -6.78 -12.33 -4.67
C ASN A 167 -5.66 -11.77 -3.77
N ALA A 168 -5.76 -11.99 -2.46
CA ALA A 168 -4.76 -11.57 -1.48
C ALA A 168 -4.16 -12.79 -0.78
N ALA A 169 -2.85 -12.96 -0.90
CA ALA A 169 -2.07 -14.03 -0.28
C ALA A 169 -1.33 -13.54 0.98
N GLY A 170 -0.87 -12.29 0.97
CA GLY A 170 -0.13 -11.69 2.07
C GLY A 170 0.09 -10.19 1.87
N GLN A 171 0.92 -9.59 2.71
CA GLN A 171 1.29 -8.17 2.64
C GLN A 171 2.78 -7.97 2.78
N VAL A 172 3.32 -7.01 2.05
CA VAL A 172 4.72 -6.58 2.14
C VAL A 172 4.78 -5.07 2.16
N TRP A 173 5.84 -4.50 2.70
CA TRP A 173 6.04 -3.07 2.80
C TRP A 173 7.17 -2.59 1.91
N ASN A 174 7.26 -1.27 1.74
CA ASN A 174 8.34 -0.65 1.02
C ASN A 174 9.71 -1.04 1.63
N ASN A 175 10.66 -1.39 0.77
CA ASN A 175 11.99 -1.89 1.09
C ASN A 175 12.05 -3.29 1.73
N ASP A 176 10.94 -4.04 1.79
CA ASP A 176 10.99 -5.44 2.20
C ASP A 176 11.79 -6.27 1.19
N ARG A 177 12.66 -7.14 1.69
CA ARG A 177 13.42 -8.08 0.88
C ARG A 177 12.62 -9.36 0.72
N LEU A 178 12.45 -9.78 -0.52
CA LEU A 178 11.64 -10.94 -0.87
C LEU A 178 12.47 -11.92 -1.68
N ALA A 179 12.46 -13.19 -1.25
CA ALA A 179 13.00 -14.26 -2.06
C ALA A 179 12.12 -14.39 -3.30
N THR A 180 12.72 -14.60 -4.47
CA THR A 180 11.99 -14.78 -5.72
C THR A 180 12.43 -16.06 -6.41
N GLU A 181 11.48 -16.81 -6.94
CA GLU A 181 11.75 -18.10 -7.56
C GLU A 181 11.72 -18.02 -9.08
N CYS A 182 10.64 -17.43 -9.60
CA CYS A 182 10.36 -17.38 -11.02
C CYS A 182 9.48 -16.17 -11.38
N VAL A 183 9.37 -15.89 -12.68
CA VAL A 183 8.60 -14.78 -13.23
C VAL A 183 7.61 -15.26 -14.30
N VAL A 184 6.43 -14.63 -14.37
CA VAL A 184 5.50 -14.75 -15.49
C VAL A 184 5.40 -13.41 -16.23
N ASN A 185 5.28 -13.45 -17.56
CA ASN A 185 5.24 -12.27 -18.42
C ASN A 185 3.85 -12.01 -19.05
N ASN A 186 2.83 -12.73 -18.61
CA ASN A 186 1.47 -12.70 -19.15
C ASN A 186 0.42 -12.58 -18.03
N GLY A 187 0.80 -11.96 -16.91
CA GLY A 187 -0.13 -11.69 -15.83
C GLY A 187 -1.08 -10.54 -16.15
N ARG A 188 -1.99 -10.27 -15.22
CA ARG A 188 -2.91 -9.14 -15.31
C ARG A 188 -2.12 -7.84 -15.30
N MET A 189 -2.40 -6.95 -16.23
CA MET A 189 -1.76 -5.64 -16.27
C MET A 189 -2.09 -4.83 -15.00
N VAL A 190 -1.06 -4.32 -14.33
CA VAL A 190 -1.16 -3.45 -13.15
C VAL A 190 -0.56 -2.10 -13.48
N ARG A 191 -1.21 -1.04 -13.00
CA ARG A 191 -0.72 0.33 -13.03
C ARG A 191 -0.43 0.80 -11.60
N ASP A 192 0.70 1.46 -11.38
CA ASP A 192 1.03 2.06 -10.09
C ASP A 192 0.54 3.52 -9.95
N SER A 193 0.82 4.15 -8.80
CA SER A 193 0.41 5.54 -8.52
C SER A 193 1.13 6.58 -9.40
N THR A 194 2.27 6.23 -9.99
CA THR A 194 3.04 7.11 -10.89
C THR A 194 2.67 6.93 -12.36
N GLY A 195 1.81 5.94 -12.66
CA GLY A 195 1.37 5.61 -14.02
C GLY A 195 2.21 4.55 -14.72
N ALA A 196 3.22 3.97 -14.08
CA ALA A 196 3.97 2.84 -14.62
C ALA A 196 3.05 1.63 -14.76
N ILE A 197 3.19 0.89 -15.86
CA ILE A 197 2.38 -0.30 -16.15
C ILE A 197 3.26 -1.53 -16.38
N SER A 198 2.77 -2.70 -15.96
CA SER A 198 3.41 -3.98 -16.29
C SER A 198 2.42 -5.13 -16.18
N ASP A 199 2.61 -6.13 -17.02
CA ASP A 199 2.00 -7.47 -17.01
C ASP A 199 2.95 -8.56 -16.50
N ARG A 200 4.15 -8.17 -16.03
CA ARG A 200 5.15 -9.06 -15.44
C ARG A 200 4.92 -9.21 -13.95
N TRP A 201 4.99 -10.45 -13.45
CA TRP A 201 4.77 -10.78 -12.04
C TRP A 201 5.83 -11.75 -11.54
N TYR A 202 6.33 -11.50 -10.34
CA TYR A 202 7.33 -12.34 -9.67
C TYR A 202 6.65 -13.20 -8.61
N ARG A 203 6.92 -14.51 -8.62
CA ARG A 203 6.59 -15.38 -7.49
C ARG A 203 7.59 -15.10 -6.38
N VAL A 204 7.09 -14.74 -5.21
CA VAL A 204 7.88 -14.27 -4.09
C VAL A 204 7.47 -14.92 -2.77
N THR A 205 8.45 -15.02 -1.88
CA THR A 205 8.28 -15.45 -0.49
C THR A 205 8.87 -14.37 0.42
N SER A 206 8.07 -13.88 1.35
CA SER A 206 8.51 -12.90 2.35
C SER A 206 9.33 -13.56 3.46
N LEU A 207 10.01 -12.74 4.27
CA LEU A 207 10.74 -13.23 5.45
C LEU A 207 9.82 -13.87 6.50
N ASP A 208 8.56 -13.43 6.54
CA ASP A 208 7.54 -13.96 7.45
C ASP A 208 6.89 -15.25 6.91
N GLY A 209 7.27 -15.70 5.71
CA GLY A 209 6.77 -16.92 5.08
C GLY A 209 5.53 -16.73 4.22
N ASP A 210 5.00 -15.50 4.08
CA ASP A 210 3.93 -15.22 3.12
C ASP A 210 4.43 -15.45 1.68
N GLU A 211 3.75 -16.33 0.96
CA GLU A 211 4.01 -16.61 -0.45
C GLU A 211 2.94 -15.97 -1.35
N GLY A 212 3.35 -15.43 -2.49
CA GLY A 212 2.41 -14.93 -3.49
C GLY A 212 3.10 -14.27 -4.67
N TRP A 213 2.34 -13.43 -5.39
CA TRP A 213 2.78 -12.77 -6.61
C TRP A 213 2.87 -11.27 -6.41
N LEU A 214 4.03 -10.70 -6.77
CA LEU A 214 4.27 -9.26 -6.75
C LEU A 214 4.36 -8.71 -8.19
N PRO A 215 3.56 -7.70 -8.56
CA PRO A 215 3.67 -7.03 -9.85
C PRO A 215 5.04 -6.37 -10.03
N ALA A 216 5.58 -6.38 -11.24
CA ALA A 216 6.89 -5.79 -11.52
C ALA A 216 6.96 -4.28 -11.30
N VAL A 217 5.82 -3.57 -11.39
CA VAL A 217 5.76 -2.14 -11.04
C VAL A 217 6.16 -1.89 -9.57
N HIS A 218 5.96 -2.88 -8.70
CA HIS A 218 6.30 -2.86 -7.28
C HIS A 218 7.60 -3.60 -6.93
N ALA A 219 8.40 -3.99 -7.93
CA ALA A 219 9.68 -4.68 -7.71
C ALA A 219 10.87 -3.79 -8.09
N ARG A 220 11.94 -3.87 -7.30
CA ARG A 220 13.24 -3.22 -7.53
C ARG A 220 14.39 -4.19 -7.25
N ASP A 221 15.59 -3.82 -7.68
CA ASP A 221 16.83 -4.61 -7.52
C ASP A 221 16.71 -6.03 -8.11
N VAL A 222 15.90 -6.18 -9.14
CA VAL A 222 15.57 -7.47 -9.74
C VAL A 222 16.74 -7.98 -10.57
N ARG A 223 17.26 -9.17 -10.23
CA ARG A 223 18.22 -9.91 -11.05
C ARG A 223 17.51 -10.68 -12.16
N GLN A 224 18.25 -11.34 -13.06
CA GLN A 224 17.62 -12.23 -14.04
C GLN A 224 16.92 -13.39 -13.33
N VAL A 225 15.58 -13.35 -13.30
CA VAL A 225 14.72 -14.38 -12.71
C VAL A 225 14.22 -15.29 -13.84
N PRO A 226 14.31 -16.63 -13.70
CA PRO A 226 13.84 -17.56 -14.74
C PRO A 226 12.31 -17.55 -14.87
N LEU A 227 11.81 -17.98 -16.03
CA LEU A 227 10.37 -18.15 -16.24
C LEU A 227 9.82 -19.26 -15.35
N CYS A 228 8.58 -19.09 -14.88
CA CYS A 228 7.90 -20.15 -14.14
C CYS A 228 7.61 -21.35 -15.05
N PRO A 229 7.74 -22.60 -14.54
CA PRO A 229 7.32 -23.79 -15.26
C PRO A 229 5.84 -23.72 -15.68
N SER A 230 5.53 -24.18 -16.89
CA SER A 230 4.19 -24.07 -17.52
C SER A 230 3.13 -25.01 -16.93
N ASP A 231 3.49 -25.81 -15.94
CA ASP A 231 2.75 -26.94 -15.37
C ASP A 231 2.18 -26.65 -13.97
N GLN A 232 2.25 -25.41 -13.48
CA GLN A 232 1.67 -24.97 -12.20
C GLN A 232 0.46 -24.03 -12.39
N THR A 233 -0.51 -24.45 -13.20
CA THR A 233 -1.79 -23.72 -13.37
C THR A 233 -2.85 -24.22 -12.39
#